data_AF-Q928V5-F1
#
_entry.id   AF-Q928V5-F1
#
_cell.length_a   1.000
_cell.length_b   1.000
_cell.length_c   1.000
_cell.angle_alpha   90.00
_cell.angle_beta   90.00
_cell.angle_gamma   90.00
#
_symmetry.space_group_name_H-M   'P 1'
#
loop_
_entity.id
_entity.type
_entity.pdbx_description
1 polymer ?
#
loop_
_entity_poly.entity_id
_entity_poly.type
_entity_poly.pdbx_seq_one_letter_code
_entity_poly.pdbx_strand_id
1 'polypeptide(L)'
;MALVACLFRLFSISLSLVGRKEGTKHLIGVTHKPPIIIDPVTSTYVFPTVAPSSTDCIWIFPQHIKDYHAIGYNHTLIKFSNLQTFEIDMSLASFNNQIARTSMLHMKFSQKMRTMESNFPSMNMFFPPATLAAESRRYYNTMLSEKDDSKDPEQ
;
A
#
# COMPACT_ATOMS: atom_id res chain seq x y z
N MET A 1 23.22 18.18 3.10
CA MET A 1 22.45 18.21 4.37
C MET A 1 21.04 18.83 4.26
N ALA A 2 20.53 19.15 3.07
CA ALA A 2 19.13 19.62 2.89
C ALA A 2 18.30 18.74 1.94
N LEU A 3 18.88 17.69 1.33
CA LEU A 3 18.27 17.05 0.16
C LEU A 3 17.34 15.86 0.47
N VAL A 4 17.30 15.35 1.70
CA VAL A 4 16.41 14.21 2.06
C VAL A 4 15.21 14.65 2.91
N ALA A 5 15.27 15.82 3.56
CA ALA A 5 14.13 16.41 4.28
C ALA A 5 13.33 17.44 3.46
N CYS A 6 13.91 18.03 2.41
CA CYS A 6 13.30 19.17 1.69
C CYS A 6 12.41 18.76 0.51
N LEU A 7 12.49 17.54 -0.02
CA LEU A 7 11.72 17.16 -1.22
C LEU A 7 10.20 17.03 -1.00
N PHE A 8 9.70 17.09 0.24
CA PHE A 8 8.25 17.04 0.52
C PHE A 8 7.61 18.35 1.00
N ARG A 9 8.38 19.44 1.11
CA ARG A 9 7.79 20.78 1.32
C ARG A 9 7.02 21.29 0.09
N LEU A 10 7.33 20.75 -1.10
CA LEU A 10 6.74 21.15 -2.38
C LEU A 10 5.51 20.32 -2.82
N PHE A 11 5.09 19.29 -2.08
CA PHE A 11 3.85 18.56 -2.36
C PHE A 11 2.67 19.07 -1.52
N SER A 12 2.56 20.40 -1.37
CA SER A 12 1.37 21.08 -0.83
C SER A 12 0.21 21.11 -1.84
N ILE A 13 -0.05 20.02 -2.56
CA ILE A 13 -1.30 19.85 -3.32
C ILE A 13 -2.33 19.24 -2.37
N SER A 14 -3.03 20.15 -1.70
CA SER A 14 -4.06 19.99 -0.67
C SER A 14 -5.23 19.08 -1.05
N LEU A 15 -5.41 18.68 -2.32
CA LEU A 15 -6.53 17.82 -2.74
C LEU A 15 -6.26 16.32 -2.57
N SER A 16 -5.03 15.84 -2.79
CA SER A 16 -4.70 14.40 -2.75
C SER A 16 -4.56 13.85 -1.33
N LEU A 17 -4.12 14.70 -0.39
CA LEU A 17 -3.83 14.28 0.97
C LEU A 17 -5.10 13.89 1.74
N VAL A 18 -6.20 14.63 1.53
CA VAL A 18 -7.49 14.36 2.19
C VAL A 18 -8.05 13.00 1.74
N GLY A 19 -8.08 12.75 0.43
CA GLY A 19 -8.54 11.47 -0.12
C GLY A 19 -7.70 10.28 0.36
N ARG A 20 -6.37 10.45 0.40
CA ARG A 20 -5.47 9.40 0.92
C ARG A 20 -5.67 9.16 2.42
N LYS A 21 -5.89 10.21 3.22
CA LYS A 21 -6.21 10.08 4.64
C LYS A 21 -7.54 9.34 4.86
N GLU A 22 -8.56 9.67 4.08
CA GLU A 22 -9.85 8.96 4.18
C GLU A 22 -9.73 7.51 3.73
N GLY A 23 -8.93 7.22 2.71
CA GLY A 23 -8.59 5.86 2.31
C GLY A 23 -7.92 5.06 3.43
N THR A 24 -6.91 5.64 4.10
CA THR A 24 -6.28 5.02 5.28
C THR A 24 -7.29 4.79 6.41
N LYS A 25 -8.15 5.77 6.69
CA LYS A 25 -9.20 5.64 7.71
C LYS A 25 -10.19 4.53 7.38
N HIS A 26 -10.61 4.41 6.11
CA HIS A 26 -11.48 3.33 5.66
C HIS A 26 -10.83 1.95 5.78
N LEU A 27 -9.52 1.87 5.54
CA LEU A 27 -8.81 0.59 5.46
C LEU A 27 -8.32 0.07 6.82
N ILE A 28 -7.86 0.96 7.71
CA ILE A 28 -7.27 0.60 9.01
C ILE A 28 -7.86 1.34 10.21
N GLY A 29 -8.84 2.23 10.01
CA GLY A 29 -9.51 2.95 11.11
C GLY A 29 -8.67 4.05 11.77
N VAL A 30 -7.47 4.36 11.25
CA VAL A 30 -6.58 5.37 11.85
C VAL A 30 -6.95 6.77 11.38
N THR A 31 -7.29 7.65 12.33
CA THR A 31 -7.69 9.05 12.07
C THR A 31 -6.59 10.05 12.40
N HIS A 32 -5.87 9.85 13.51
CA HIS A 32 -4.84 10.77 13.99
C HIS A 32 -3.46 10.31 13.53
N LYS A 33 -2.73 11.22 12.85
CA LYS A 33 -1.41 10.97 12.24
C LYS A 33 -1.41 9.73 11.33
N PRO A 34 -2.36 9.62 10.38
CA PRO A 34 -2.49 8.43 9.57
C PRO A 34 -1.27 8.26 8.66
N PRO A 35 -0.75 7.03 8.49
CA PRO A 35 0.19 6.72 7.43
C PRO A 35 -0.49 6.83 6.06
N ILE A 36 0.30 7.04 5.02
CA ILE A 36 -0.17 7.34 3.68
C ILE A 36 0.56 6.46 2.66
N ILE A 37 -0.21 5.96 1.70
CA ILE A 37 0.31 5.27 0.53
C ILE A 37 0.65 6.33 -0.51
N ILE A 38 1.93 6.45 -0.87
CA ILE A 38 2.38 7.35 -1.94
C ILE A 38 2.24 6.64 -3.27
N ASP A 39 2.80 5.45 -3.36
CA ASP A 39 2.71 4.59 -4.53
C ASP A 39 2.58 3.12 -4.09
N PRO A 40 1.43 2.47 -4.37
CA PRO A 40 1.24 1.07 -4.03
C PRO A 40 2.10 0.12 -4.87
N VAL A 41 2.50 0.50 -6.10
CA VAL A 41 3.26 -0.36 -7.01
C VAL A 41 4.67 -0.56 -6.49
N THR A 42 5.36 0.53 -6.12
CA THR A 42 6.68 0.47 -5.49
C THR A 42 6.63 0.16 -3.99
N SER A 43 5.44 -0.06 -3.42
CA SER A 43 5.26 -0.20 -1.96
C SER A 43 5.86 0.97 -1.18
N THR A 44 5.70 2.18 -1.71
CA THR A 44 6.18 3.42 -1.08
C THR A 44 5.12 3.95 -0.12
N TYR A 45 5.41 3.81 1.18
CA TYR A 45 4.57 4.33 2.26
C TYR A 45 5.29 5.46 2.98
N VAL A 46 4.52 6.31 3.66
CA VAL A 46 5.05 7.34 4.56
C VAL A 46 4.21 7.45 5.81
N PHE A 47 4.82 7.84 6.92
CA PHE A 47 4.08 8.26 8.11
C PHE A 47 4.60 9.60 8.63
N PRO A 48 3.71 10.41 9.24
CA PRO A 48 4.11 11.70 9.77
C PRO A 48 4.67 11.56 11.20
N THR A 49 5.64 12.41 11.56
CA THR A 49 6.17 12.51 12.93
C THR A 49 5.21 13.26 13.86
N VAL A 50 4.79 14.46 13.44
CA VAL A 50 3.79 15.27 14.14
C VAL A 50 2.46 15.26 13.38
N ALA A 51 1.50 16.08 13.81
CA ALA A 51 0.25 16.19 13.07
C ALA A 51 0.54 16.76 11.66
N PRO A 52 -0.07 16.21 10.59
CA PRO A 52 0.11 16.74 9.22
C PRO A 52 -0.34 18.19 9.03
N SER A 53 -1.04 18.77 10.01
CA SER A 53 -1.44 20.19 10.04
C SER A 53 -0.34 21.11 10.58
N SER A 54 0.70 20.56 11.22
CA SER A 54 1.82 21.34 11.75
C SER A 54 2.82 21.67 10.64
N THR A 55 3.39 22.87 10.70
CA THR A 55 4.47 23.29 9.81
C THR A 55 5.73 22.45 10.00
N ASP A 56 5.92 21.81 11.14
CA ASP A 56 7.13 21.02 11.44
C ASP A 56 6.94 19.53 11.16
N CYS A 57 5.92 19.18 10.37
CA CYS A 57 5.64 17.80 9.99
C CYS A 57 6.71 17.24 9.06
N ILE A 58 7.38 16.20 9.54
CA ILE A 58 8.33 15.41 8.76
C ILE A 58 7.65 14.10 8.38
N TRP A 59 7.80 13.71 7.11
CA TRP A 59 7.32 12.43 6.60
C TRP A 59 8.49 11.46 6.49
N ILE A 60 8.33 10.29 7.08
CA ILE A 60 9.37 9.27 7.13
C ILE A 60 8.95 8.08 6.27
N PHE A 61 9.89 7.60 5.46
CA PHE A 61 9.74 6.45 4.58
C PHE A 61 10.27 5.18 5.28
N PRO A 62 9.40 4.32 5.84
CA PRO A 62 9.84 3.12 6.57
C PRO A 62 10.71 2.17 5.75
N GLN A 63 10.47 2.09 4.44
CA GLN A 63 11.22 1.21 3.54
C GLN A 63 12.71 1.58 3.37
N HIS A 64 13.11 2.78 3.76
CA HIS A 64 14.51 3.23 3.69
C HIS A 64 15.20 3.24 5.05
N ILE A 65 14.51 2.83 6.11
CA ILE A 65 15.07 2.72 7.45
C ILE A 65 15.85 1.42 7.53
N LYS A 66 17.12 1.54 7.93
CA LYS A 66 17.99 0.40 8.21
C LYS A 66 17.94 0.00 9.67
N ASP A 67 17.98 0.98 10.57
CA ASP A 67 17.97 0.77 12.02
C ASP A 67 17.47 2.04 12.74
N TYR A 68 16.99 1.91 13.97
CA TYR A 68 16.61 3.05 14.81
C TYR A 68 16.63 2.69 16.31
N HIS A 69 16.99 3.65 17.15
CA HIS A 69 17.05 3.47 18.61
C HIS A 69 16.81 4.78 19.36
N ALA A 70 16.48 4.69 20.65
CA ALA A 70 16.33 5.85 21.51
C ALA A 70 17.70 6.45 21.87
N ILE A 71 17.83 7.78 21.81
CA ILE A 71 19.05 8.52 22.17
C ILE A 71 18.84 9.52 23.31
N GLY A 72 17.89 9.23 24.20
CA GLY A 72 17.55 10.09 25.33
C GLY A 72 16.07 10.01 25.65
N TYR A 73 15.59 10.96 26.44
CA TYR A 73 14.18 11.07 26.74
C TYR A 73 13.44 11.69 25.56
N ASN A 74 12.47 10.96 24.97
CA ASN A 74 11.69 11.42 23.83
C ASN A 74 12.48 11.76 22.55
N HIS A 75 13.70 11.24 22.39
CA HIS A 75 14.47 11.37 21.14
C HIS A 75 14.78 10.01 20.54
N THR A 76 14.62 9.90 19.22
CA THR A 76 14.91 8.68 18.45
C THR A 76 15.88 9.01 17.33
N LEU A 77 16.96 8.25 17.23
CA LEU A 77 17.92 8.33 16.13
C LEU A 77 17.57 7.26 15.09
N ILE A 78 17.41 7.70 13.85
CA ILE A 78 17.09 6.84 12.71
C ILE A 78 18.34 6.75 11.84
N LYS A 79 18.69 5.53 11.42
CA LYS A 79 19.73 5.27 10.42
C LYS A 79 19.10 4.77 9.14
N PHE A 80 19.33 5.48 8.05
CA PHE A 80 18.82 5.12 6.74
C PHE A 80 19.78 4.21 5.97
N SER A 81 19.28 3.58 4.90
CA SER A 81 20.07 2.70 4.02
C SER A 81 21.25 3.42 3.33
N ASN A 82 21.16 4.74 3.16
CA ASN A 82 22.24 5.58 2.62
C ASN A 82 23.32 5.95 3.68
N LEU A 83 23.31 5.29 4.84
CA LEU A 83 24.21 5.53 5.98
C LEU A 83 24.04 6.89 6.67
N GLN A 84 23.10 7.73 6.24
CA GLN A 84 22.79 8.96 6.94
C GLN A 84 21.95 8.67 8.19
N THR A 85 22.19 9.47 9.23
CA THR A 85 21.42 9.44 10.46
C THR A 85 20.57 10.69 10.59
N PHE A 86 19.42 10.55 11.25
CA PHE A 86 18.49 11.65 11.50
C PHE A 86 17.85 11.48 12.87
N GLU A 87 17.91 12.54 13.67
CA GLU A 87 17.31 12.60 14.99
C GLU A 87 15.90 13.21 14.89
N ILE A 88 14.96 12.62 15.63
CA ILE A 88 13.60 13.13 15.76
C ILE A 88 13.22 13.30 17.23
N ASP A 89 12.46 14.36 17.49
CA ASP A 89 11.84 14.65 18.78
C ASP A 89 10.58 13.80 18.98
N MET A 90 10.80 12.48 19.06
CA MET A 90 9.76 11.50 19.31
C MET A 90 10.32 10.34 20.14
N SER A 91 9.53 9.87 21.10
CA SER A 91 9.85 8.63 21.82
C SER A 91 9.85 7.42 20.90
N LEU A 92 10.74 6.47 21.18
CA LEU A 92 10.84 5.21 20.45
C LEU A 92 9.50 4.45 20.42
N ALA A 93 8.72 4.50 21.50
CA ALA A 93 7.38 3.89 21.54
C ALA A 93 6.41 4.52 20.54
N SER A 94 6.38 5.85 20.44
CA SER A 94 5.54 6.56 19.46
C SER A 94 5.99 6.25 18.04
N PHE A 95 7.31 6.16 17.82
CA PHE A 95 7.87 5.80 16.53
C PHE A 95 7.48 4.39 16.11
N ASN A 96 7.62 3.41 17.01
CA ASN A 96 7.19 2.03 16.81
C ASN A 96 5.71 1.93 16.46
N ASN A 97 4.86 2.72 17.13
CA ASN A 97 3.44 2.77 16.80
C ASN A 97 3.19 3.27 15.37
N GLN A 98 3.93 4.28 14.92
CA GLN A 98 3.79 4.78 13.54
C GLN A 98 4.30 3.75 12.51
N ILE A 99 5.40 3.06 12.79
CA ILE A 99 5.88 1.94 11.98
C ILE A 99 4.83 0.82 11.92
N ALA A 100 4.31 0.38 13.07
CA ALA A 100 3.32 -0.68 13.16
C ALA A 100 2.02 -0.34 12.41
N ARG A 101 1.51 0.89 12.54
CA ARG A 101 0.36 1.38 11.78
C ARG A 101 0.61 1.36 10.28
N THR A 102 1.82 1.71 9.86
CA THR A 102 2.20 1.69 8.44
C THR A 102 2.27 0.26 7.91
N SER A 103 2.85 -0.66 8.68
CA SER A 103 2.85 -2.10 8.35
C SER A 103 1.43 -2.67 8.27
N MET A 104 0.55 -2.27 9.18
CA MET A 104 -0.87 -2.65 9.14
C MET A 104 -1.58 -2.13 7.89
N LEU A 105 -1.31 -0.87 7.50
CA LEU A 105 -1.82 -0.28 6.27
C LEU A 105 -1.38 -1.09 5.05
N HIS A 106 -0.08 -1.37 4.94
CA HIS A 106 0.48 -2.16 3.84
C HIS A 106 -0.17 -3.54 3.76
N MET A 107 -0.28 -4.25 4.88
CA MET A 107 -0.89 -5.58 4.94
C MET A 107 -2.36 -5.56 4.48
N LYS A 108 -3.18 -4.66 5.04
CA LYS A 108 -4.60 -4.55 4.70
C LYS A 108 -4.81 -4.14 3.25
N PHE A 109 -4.00 -3.23 2.75
CA PHE A 109 -4.04 -2.79 1.36
C PHE A 109 -3.71 -3.95 0.41
N SER A 110 -2.62 -4.66 0.68
CA SER A 110 -2.19 -5.82 -0.10
C SER A 110 -3.24 -6.95 -0.11
N GLN A 111 -3.90 -7.20 1.03
CA GLN A 111 -5.02 -8.14 1.11
C GLN A 111 -6.19 -7.71 0.22
N LYS A 112 -6.59 -6.44 0.30
CA LYS A 112 -7.70 -5.90 -0.50
C LYS A 112 -7.40 -5.98 -2.01
N MET A 113 -6.17 -5.67 -2.41
CA MET A 113 -5.72 -5.78 -3.81
C MET A 113 -5.81 -7.21 -4.32
N ARG A 114 -5.30 -8.19 -3.57
CA ARG A 114 -5.42 -9.62 -3.94
C ARG A 114 -6.88 -10.07 -4.08
N THR A 115 -7.76 -9.62 -3.18
CA THR A 115 -9.19 -9.92 -3.29
C THR A 115 -9.80 -9.30 -4.55
N MET A 116 -9.41 -8.08 -4.93
CA MET A 116 -9.90 -7.44 -6.14
C MET A 116 -9.41 -8.15 -7.41
N GLU A 117 -8.14 -8.56 -7.46
CA GLU A 117 -7.59 -9.33 -8.59
C GLU A 117 -8.29 -10.69 -8.75
N SER A 118 -8.58 -11.38 -7.65
CA SER A 118 -9.32 -12.65 -7.68
C SER A 118 -10.76 -12.48 -8.16
N ASN A 119 -11.43 -11.40 -7.75
CA ASN A 119 -12.84 -11.16 -8.10
C ASN A 119 -13.01 -10.56 -9.50
N PHE A 120 -11.98 -9.86 -9.99
CA PHE A 120 -11.97 -9.23 -11.31
C PHE A 120 -10.67 -9.57 -12.04
N PRO A 121 -10.49 -10.83 -12.49
CA PRO A 121 -9.28 -11.25 -13.22
C PRO A 121 -9.07 -10.42 -14.49
N SER A 122 -10.16 -9.89 -15.04
CA SER A 122 -10.16 -9.04 -16.21
C SER A 122 -9.64 -7.61 -16.00
N MET A 123 -9.35 -7.21 -14.76
CA MET A 123 -8.80 -5.90 -14.42
C MET A 123 -7.37 -5.98 -13.87
N ASN A 124 -6.65 -7.07 -14.14
CA ASN A 124 -5.25 -7.17 -13.72
C ASN A 124 -4.41 -6.07 -14.40
N MET A 125 -3.97 -5.07 -13.61
CA MET A 125 -3.25 -3.88 -14.09
C MET A 125 -1.95 -4.21 -14.85
N PHE A 126 -1.32 -5.34 -14.53
CA PHE A 126 -0.08 -5.79 -15.20
C PHE A 126 -0.34 -6.60 -16.46
N PHE A 127 -1.52 -7.21 -16.58
CA PHE A 127 -1.91 -8.06 -17.70
C PHE A 127 -3.40 -7.81 -18.01
N PRO A 128 -3.75 -6.66 -18.62
CA PRO A 128 -5.12 -6.44 -19.07
C PRO A 128 -5.47 -7.59 -20.02
N PRO A 129 -6.65 -8.23 -19.89
CA PRO A 129 -7.12 -9.14 -20.92
C PRO A 129 -7.05 -8.41 -22.23
N ALA A 130 -6.57 -9.10 -23.26
CA ALA A 130 -6.65 -8.62 -24.62
C ALA A 130 -8.05 -8.03 -24.81
N THR A 131 -8.09 -6.73 -25.09
CA THR A 131 -9.31 -5.96 -25.25
C THR A 131 -10.28 -6.74 -26.14
N LEU A 132 -11.57 -6.60 -25.87
CA LEU A 132 -12.72 -7.13 -26.62
C LEU A 132 -12.76 -6.78 -28.14
N ALA A 133 -11.64 -6.50 -28.78
CA ALA A 133 -11.42 -6.65 -30.22
C ALA A 133 -11.10 -8.11 -30.62
N ALA A 134 -10.70 -8.97 -29.66
CA ALA A 134 -10.72 -10.40 -29.84
C ALA A 134 -12.08 -10.93 -29.36
N GLU A 135 -12.91 -11.29 -30.35
CA GLU A 135 -14.15 -12.07 -30.30
C GLU A 135 -14.49 -12.80 -28.98
N SER A 136 -15.78 -12.77 -28.62
CA SER A 136 -16.39 -13.45 -27.48
C SER A 136 -15.93 -14.91 -27.39
N ARG A 137 -14.98 -15.18 -26.49
CA ARG A 137 -14.54 -16.54 -26.17
C ARG A 137 -15.71 -17.30 -25.52
N ARG A 138 -16.42 -18.12 -26.31
CA ARG A 138 -17.39 -19.08 -25.76
C ARG A 138 -16.64 -20.00 -24.80
N TYR A 139 -17.03 -19.98 -23.53
CA TYR A 139 -16.59 -20.97 -22.55
C TYR A 139 -17.15 -22.33 -22.99
N TYR A 140 -16.29 -23.27 -23.38
CA TYR A 140 -16.70 -24.67 -23.42
C TYR A 140 -16.88 -25.12 -21.97
N ASN A 141 -18.14 -25.32 -21.57
CA ASN A 141 -18.44 -26.08 -20.38
C ASN A 141 -17.87 -27.49 -20.57
N THR A 142 -16.85 -27.82 -19.77
CA THR A 142 -16.49 -29.20 -19.44
C THR A 142 -17.65 -29.80 -18.65
N MET A 143 -18.69 -30.23 -19.36
CA MET A 143 -19.62 -31.23 -18.86
C MET A 143 -19.09 -32.57 -19.37
N LEU A 144 -18.36 -33.28 -18.49
CA LEU A 144 -18.25 -34.72 -18.60
C LEU A 144 -19.68 -35.27 -18.49
N SER A 145 -20.33 -35.53 -19.62
CA SER A 145 -21.50 -36.40 -19.64
C SER A 145 -21.00 -37.84 -19.69
N GLU A 146 -20.94 -38.46 -18.52
CA GLU A 146 -21.06 -39.91 -18.45
C GLU A 146 -22.49 -40.33 -18.87
N LYS A 147 -22.54 -41.46 -19.58
CA LYS A 147 -23.71 -42.27 -19.96
C LYS A 147 -24.50 -41.72 -21.16
N ASP A 148 -25.05 -42.53 -22.06
CA ASP A 148 -25.34 -43.97 -22.02
C ASP A 148 -25.50 -44.48 -23.47
N ASP A 149 -25.50 -45.80 -23.57
CA ASP A 149 -25.71 -46.66 -24.74
C ASP A 149 -26.95 -46.29 -25.57
N SER A 150 -26.81 -46.22 -26.90
CA SER A 150 -27.89 -46.48 -27.85
C SER A 150 -27.34 -46.73 -29.25
N LYS A 151 -27.21 -48.00 -29.63
CA LYS A 151 -27.12 -48.45 -31.03
C LYS A 151 -28.45 -48.16 -31.73
N ASP A 152 -28.37 -47.42 -32.82
CA ASP A 152 -29.46 -47.28 -33.79
C ASP A 152 -29.49 -48.47 -34.79
N PRO A 153 -30.63 -48.67 -35.47
CA PRO A 153 -30.97 -49.90 -36.18
C PRO A 153 -30.46 -49.92 -37.63
N GLU A 154 -30.14 -51.10 -38.15
CA GLU A 154 -30.09 -51.36 -39.59
C GLU A 154 -30.57 -52.78 -39.89
N GLN A 155 -31.64 -52.83 -40.70
CA GLN A 155 -32.22 -53.94 -41.49
C GLN A 155 -32.52 -55.30 -40.83
#